data_AF-A0A0K2RJF9-F1
#
_entry.id   AF-A0A0K2RJF9-F1
#
_cell.length_a   1.000
_cell.length_b   1.000
_cell.length_c   1.000
_cell.angle_alpha   90.00
_cell.angle_beta   90.00
_cell.angle_gamma   90.00
#
_symmetry.space_group_name_H-M   'P 1'
#
loop_
_entity.id
_entity.type
_entity.pdbx_description
1 polymer ?
#
loop_
_entity_poly.entity_id
_entity_poly.type
_entity_poly.pdbx_seq_one_letter_code
_entity_poly.pdbx_strand_id
1 'polypeptide(L)'
;MTTDLGFDLVRVWNYFPDTGLLKDHEVALPMGSGPRHLVQHPSVDAVFVVTEYSIEVVVLLPGADGRFALHRRGPAAAGGAADGDAAAEIALSPDHRFVYTGIRGSNRISVLAVEGSGTRLRPVADVPSGGDWPAITWSATAGSMWRTSVPTKSQPLH
;
A
#
# COMPACT_ATOMS: atom_id res chain seq x y z
N MET A 1 11.31 4.12 5.11
CA MET A 1 10.35 5.23 4.86
C MET A 1 9.20 5.12 5.83
N THR A 2 8.52 6.23 6.15
CA THR A 2 7.31 6.24 6.97
C THR A 2 6.23 7.09 6.30
N THR A 3 4.97 6.81 6.60
CA THR A 3 3.82 7.57 6.14
C THR A 3 3.31 8.47 7.27
N ASP A 4 2.72 9.60 6.90
CA ASP A 4 2.02 10.50 7.80
C ASP A 4 0.66 10.83 7.21
N LEU A 5 -0.34 10.17 7.77
CA LEU A 5 -1.72 10.30 7.34
C LEU A 5 -2.29 11.70 7.60
N GLY A 6 -1.85 12.38 8.66
CA GLY A 6 -2.39 13.69 9.05
C GLY A 6 -1.84 14.86 8.24
N PHE A 7 -0.64 14.71 7.67
CA PHE A 7 0.02 15.75 6.86
C PHE A 7 0.10 15.41 5.37
N ASP A 8 -0.45 14.27 4.94
CA ASP A 8 -0.33 13.78 3.57
C ASP A 8 1.13 13.63 3.10
N LEU A 9 2.01 13.08 3.96
CA LEU A 9 3.45 12.96 3.69
C LEU A 9 3.94 11.52 3.66
N VAL A 10 4.95 11.29 2.83
CA VAL A 10 5.85 10.14 2.96
C VAL A 10 7.23 10.66 3.33
N ARG A 11 7.78 10.22 4.46
CA ARG A 11 9.11 10.62 4.93
C ARG A 11 10.14 9.56 4.59
N VAL A 12 11.24 10.02 4.01
CA VAL A 12 12.42 9.22 3.68
C VAL A 12 13.48 9.46 4.74
N TRP A 13 14.06 8.35 5.21
CA TRP A 13 15.04 8.33 6.29
C TRP A 13 16.22 7.51 5.85
N ASN A 14 17.42 7.99 6.15
CA ASN A 14 18.66 7.24 5.98
C ASN A 14 19.08 6.68 7.32
N TYR A 15 19.51 5.42 7.33
CA TYR A 15 20.04 4.77 8.53
C TYR A 15 21.57 4.83 8.52
N PHE A 16 22.13 5.34 9.60
CA PHE A 16 23.56 5.32 9.87
C PHE A 16 23.81 4.55 11.17
N PRO A 17 24.75 3.58 11.20
CA PRO A 17 24.99 2.76 12.40
C PRO A 17 25.23 3.56 13.68
N ASP A 18 25.96 4.69 13.58
CA ASP A 18 26.38 5.45 14.76
C ASP A 18 25.36 6.49 15.23
N THR A 19 24.51 7.01 14.32
CA THR A 19 23.59 8.12 14.60
C THR A 19 22.12 7.75 14.47
N GLY A 20 21.81 6.55 13.97
CA GLY A 20 20.46 6.07 13.78
C GLY A 20 19.78 6.62 12.53
N LEU A 21 18.47 6.85 12.61
CA LEU A 21 17.67 7.35 11.49
C LEU A 21 17.77 8.88 11.39
N LEU A 22 18.27 9.37 10.27
CA LEU A 22 18.27 10.79 9.92
C LEU A 22 17.24 11.04 8.83
N LYS A 23 16.43 12.10 8.99
CA LYS A 23 15.46 12.49 7.97
C LYS A 23 16.20 12.99 6.74
N ASP A 24 15.95 12.38 5.59
CA ASP A 24 16.53 12.79 4.33
C ASP A 24 15.61 13.78 3.61
N HIS A 25 14.36 13.41 3.39
CA HIS A 25 13.35 14.28 2.79
C HIS A 25 11.92 13.81 3.02
N GLU A 26 10.99 14.60 2.51
CA GLU A 26 9.56 14.34 2.53
C GLU A 26 9.02 14.44 1.10
N VAL A 27 8.09 13.55 0.77
CA VAL A 27 7.30 13.60 -0.44
C VAL A 27 5.89 13.98 -0.04
N ALA A 28 5.46 15.16 -0.49
CA ALA A 28 4.09 15.60 -0.30
C ALA A 28 3.16 14.88 -1.27
N LEU A 29 2.09 14.30 -0.74
CA LEU A 29 0.97 13.78 -1.51
C LEU A 29 -0.13 14.85 -1.58
N PRO A 30 -1.08 14.73 -2.52
CA PRO A 30 -2.23 15.62 -2.58
C PRO A 30 -2.98 15.66 -1.25
N MET A 31 -3.46 16.85 -0.88
CA MET A 31 -4.23 17.06 0.35
C MET A 31 -5.43 16.11 0.42
N GLY A 32 -5.62 15.46 1.56
CA GLY A 32 -6.69 14.50 1.78
C GLY A 32 -6.45 13.13 1.15
N SER A 33 -5.20 12.78 0.83
CA SER A 33 -4.87 11.42 0.36
C SER A 33 -4.87 10.43 1.52
N GLY A 34 -4.24 10.79 2.63
CA GLY A 34 -4.04 9.94 3.81
C GLY A 34 -3.13 8.74 3.53
N PRO A 35 -1.84 8.91 3.16
CA PRO A 35 -0.93 7.78 2.99
C PRO A 35 -0.88 6.91 4.25
N ARG A 36 -1.02 5.58 4.06
CA ARG A 36 -1.15 4.62 5.16
C ARG A 36 -0.03 3.60 5.20
N HIS A 37 -0.08 2.56 4.39
CA HIS A 37 1.00 1.55 4.30
C HIS A 37 1.77 1.71 2.99
N LEU A 38 2.99 1.17 2.95
CA LEU A 38 3.83 1.16 1.76
C LEU A 38 4.56 -0.17 1.60
N VAL A 39 4.93 -0.48 0.37
CA VAL A 39 5.81 -1.60 0.02
C VAL A 39 6.81 -1.16 -1.03
N GLN A 40 8.08 -1.51 -0.84
CA GLN A 40 9.14 -1.25 -1.80
C GLN A 40 9.31 -2.45 -2.72
N HIS A 41 9.43 -2.20 -4.02
CA HIS A 41 9.78 -3.24 -4.98
C HIS A 41 11.27 -3.58 -4.85
N PRO A 42 11.67 -4.85 -4.75
CA PRO A 42 13.06 -5.20 -4.43
C PRO A 42 14.00 -5.19 -5.64
N SER A 43 13.47 -5.27 -6.86
CA SER A 43 14.29 -5.30 -8.10
C SER A 43 14.25 -4.02 -8.93
N VAL A 44 13.42 -3.04 -8.55
CA VAL A 44 13.34 -1.72 -9.20
C VAL A 44 13.15 -0.68 -8.11
N ASP A 45 13.51 0.57 -8.35
CA ASP A 45 13.47 1.60 -7.31
C ASP A 45 12.06 2.14 -7.02
N ALA A 46 11.01 1.38 -7.30
CA ALA A 46 9.63 1.80 -7.06
C ALA A 46 9.20 1.55 -5.62
N VAL A 47 8.52 2.54 -5.03
CA VAL A 47 7.79 2.39 -3.77
C VAL A 47 6.31 2.63 -4.04
N PHE A 48 5.47 1.69 -3.61
CA PHE A 48 4.03 1.78 -3.71
C PHE A 48 3.45 2.15 -2.36
N VAL A 49 2.63 3.20 -2.32
CA VAL A 49 2.01 3.73 -1.10
C VAL A 49 0.51 3.70 -1.26
N VAL A 50 -0.20 2.96 -0.40
CA VAL A 50 -1.67 2.99 -0.39
C VAL A 50 -2.16 4.17 0.42
N THR A 51 -3.22 4.83 -0.07
CA THR A 51 -3.82 6.00 0.56
C THR A 51 -5.20 5.67 1.10
N GLU A 52 -5.44 5.98 2.38
CA GLU A 52 -6.64 5.61 3.11
C GLU A 52 -7.87 6.39 2.69
N TYR A 53 -7.73 7.68 2.43
CA TYR A 53 -8.86 8.57 2.16
C TYR A 53 -9.15 8.67 0.67
N SER A 54 -8.12 8.77 -0.17
CA SER A 54 -8.32 8.84 -1.62
C SER A 54 -8.51 7.47 -2.30
N ILE A 55 -8.26 6.36 -1.60
CA ILE A 55 -8.41 4.99 -2.12
C ILE A 55 -7.58 4.78 -3.41
N GLU A 56 -6.33 5.23 -3.34
CA GLU A 56 -5.37 5.14 -4.45
C GLU A 56 -4.12 4.39 -4.03
N VAL A 57 -3.33 4.01 -5.03
CA VAL A 57 -1.91 3.70 -4.84
C VAL A 57 -1.08 4.75 -5.54
N VAL A 58 -0.16 5.35 -4.80
CA VAL A 58 0.86 6.25 -5.29
C VAL A 58 2.13 5.47 -5.58
N VAL A 59 2.71 5.70 -6.75
CA VAL A 59 4.04 5.22 -7.13
C VAL A 59 5.03 6.35 -6.88
N LEU A 60 6.02 6.09 -6.03
CA LEU A 60 7.18 6.95 -5.85
C LEU A 60 8.38 6.35 -6.59
N LEU A 61 9.14 7.20 -7.28
CA LEU A 61 10.39 6.83 -7.94
C LEU A 61 11.49 7.83 -7.56
N PRO A 62 12.75 7.41 -7.48
CA PRO A 62 13.86 8.34 -7.33
C PRO A 62 14.06 9.17 -8.60
N GLY A 63 14.38 10.45 -8.42
CA GLY A 63 14.90 11.31 -9.48
C GLY A 63 16.37 11.05 -9.75
N ALA A 64 16.96 11.85 -10.66
CA ALA A 64 18.39 11.77 -10.98
C ALA A 64 19.29 12.12 -9.78
N ASP A 65 18.77 12.84 -8.80
CA ASP A 65 19.42 13.16 -7.53
C ASP A 65 19.25 12.06 -6.45
N GLY A 66 18.61 10.94 -6.80
CA GLY A 66 18.32 9.82 -5.91
C GLY A 66 17.15 10.08 -4.95
N ARG A 67 16.51 11.24 -4.99
CA ARG A 67 15.41 11.59 -4.08
C ARG A 67 14.09 11.09 -4.63
N PHE A 68 13.27 10.47 -3.79
CA PHE A 68 11.97 9.97 -4.18
C PHE A 68 11.02 11.13 -4.44
N ALA A 69 10.20 11.00 -5.49
CA ALA A 69 9.14 11.93 -5.81
C ALA A 69 7.88 11.16 -6.23
N LEU A 70 6.72 11.82 -6.09
CA LEU A 70 5.47 11.31 -6.64
C LEU A 70 5.59 11.19 -8.15
N HIS A 71 5.55 9.97 -8.67
CA HIS A 71 5.62 9.68 -10.10
C HIS A 71 4.22 9.52 -10.70
N ARG A 72 3.37 8.72 -10.05
CA ARG A 72 2.05 8.38 -10.57
C ARG A 72 1.07 8.05 -9.45
N ARG A 73 -0.21 8.29 -9.72
CA ARG A 73 -1.35 7.83 -8.90
C ARG A 73 -2.23 6.92 -9.75
N GLY A 74 -2.89 5.97 -9.10
CA GLY A 74 -3.86 5.08 -9.73
C GLY A 74 -4.82 4.48 -8.70
N PRO A 75 -5.88 3.81 -9.14
CA PRO A 75 -6.90 3.26 -8.24
C PRO A 75 -6.31 2.18 -7.36
N ALA A 76 -6.69 2.13 -6.08
CA ALA A 76 -6.38 0.99 -5.21
C ALA A 76 -7.32 -0.20 -5.46
N ALA A 77 -8.47 0.00 -6.10
CA ALA A 77 -9.48 -1.03 -6.35
C ALA A 77 -9.87 -1.10 -7.84
N ALA A 78 -10.14 -2.30 -8.36
CA ALA A 78 -10.54 -2.48 -9.76
C ALA A 78 -11.95 -1.93 -10.04
N GLY A 79 -12.88 -2.13 -9.11
CA GLY A 79 -14.23 -1.58 -9.16
C GLY A 79 -14.33 -0.13 -8.68
N GLY A 80 -13.21 0.55 -8.42
CA GLY A 80 -13.20 1.88 -7.81
C GLY A 80 -13.57 1.88 -6.32
N ALA A 81 -13.69 3.07 -5.75
CA ALA A 81 -14.08 3.27 -4.35
C ALA A 81 -15.61 3.23 -4.21
N ALA A 82 -16.09 2.60 -3.13
CA ALA A 82 -17.48 2.67 -2.69
C ALA A 82 -17.64 3.59 -1.47
N ASP A 83 -18.86 3.99 -1.16
CA ASP A 83 -19.15 4.80 0.03
C ASP A 83 -18.73 4.05 1.31
N GLY A 84 -17.95 4.73 2.15
CA GLY A 84 -17.39 4.15 3.38
C GLY A 84 -16.14 3.29 3.16
N ASP A 85 -15.63 3.18 1.93
CA ASP A 85 -14.36 2.51 1.69
C ASP A 85 -13.19 3.27 2.34
N ALA A 86 -12.26 2.50 2.89
CA ALA A 86 -11.00 3.01 3.39
C ALA A 86 -9.89 1.98 3.12
N ALA A 87 -8.95 2.31 2.23
CA ALA A 87 -7.81 1.43 1.97
C ALA A 87 -6.87 1.43 3.19
N ALA A 88 -6.23 0.31 3.46
CA ALA A 88 -5.34 0.20 4.63
C ALA A 88 -4.10 -0.64 4.39
N GLU A 89 -4.23 -1.73 3.65
CA GLU A 89 -3.14 -2.67 3.47
C GLU A 89 -2.59 -2.62 2.05
N ILE A 90 -1.29 -2.88 1.93
CA ILE A 90 -0.61 -3.07 0.65
C ILE A 90 0.47 -4.13 0.78
N ALA A 91 0.53 -5.07 -0.15
CA ALA A 91 1.58 -6.08 -0.20
C ALA A 91 1.98 -6.39 -1.63
N LEU A 92 3.26 -6.66 -1.84
CA LEU A 92 3.81 -7.11 -3.12
C LEU A 92 3.87 -8.64 -3.14
N SER A 93 3.54 -9.25 -4.28
CA SER A 93 3.68 -10.70 -4.47
C SER A 93 5.14 -11.15 -4.41
N PRO A 94 5.43 -12.42 -4.04
CA PRO A 94 6.79 -12.94 -4.02
C PRO A 94 7.50 -12.93 -5.39
N ASP A 95 6.73 -12.96 -6.49
CA ASP A 95 7.25 -12.83 -7.86
C ASP A 95 7.33 -11.36 -8.33
N HIS A 96 6.93 -10.42 -7.47
CA HIS A 96 6.90 -8.96 -7.68
C HIS A 96 6.03 -8.47 -8.85
N ARG A 97 5.18 -9.34 -9.43
CA ARG A 97 4.32 -8.98 -10.56
C ARG A 97 2.99 -8.37 -10.16
N PHE A 98 2.57 -8.53 -8.91
CA PHE A 98 1.28 -8.06 -8.42
C PHE A 98 1.39 -7.35 -7.09
N VAL A 99 0.64 -6.27 -6.94
CA VAL A 99 0.36 -5.59 -5.68
C VAL A 99 -1.05 -5.93 -5.26
N TYR A 100 -1.24 -6.20 -3.98
CA TYR A 100 -2.53 -6.44 -3.37
C TYR A 100 -2.85 -5.32 -2.40
N THR A 101 -4.06 -4.79 -2.45
CA THR A 101 -4.54 -3.76 -1.52
C THR A 101 -5.75 -4.26 -0.76
N GLY A 102 -5.79 -3.95 0.55
CA GLY A 102 -6.94 -4.25 1.40
C GLY A 102 -7.85 -3.04 1.52
N ILE A 103 -9.12 -3.20 1.13
CA ILE A 103 -10.15 -2.16 1.19
C ILE A 103 -11.16 -2.52 2.29
N ARG A 104 -11.21 -1.70 3.34
CA ARG A 104 -12.23 -1.79 4.40
C ARG A 104 -13.51 -1.12 3.94
N GLY A 105 -14.64 -1.43 4.57
CA GLY A 105 -15.97 -0.98 4.14
C GLY A 105 -16.59 -2.02 3.22
N SER A 106 -16.18 -2.03 1.95
CA SER A 106 -16.57 -3.07 0.99
C SER A 106 -15.91 -4.43 1.22
N ASN A 107 -14.92 -4.52 2.13
CA ASN A 107 -14.24 -5.75 2.53
C ASN A 107 -13.71 -6.53 1.32
N ARG A 108 -12.84 -5.87 0.55
CA ARG A 108 -12.24 -6.43 -0.66
C ARG A 108 -10.72 -6.49 -0.53
N ILE A 109 -10.14 -7.46 -1.21
CA ILE A 109 -8.75 -7.41 -1.63
C ILE A 109 -8.76 -7.10 -3.12
N SER A 110 -8.03 -6.06 -3.53
CA SER A 110 -7.85 -5.73 -4.94
C SER A 110 -6.47 -6.22 -5.41
N VAL A 111 -6.41 -6.68 -6.64
CA VAL A 111 -5.20 -7.17 -7.31
C VAL A 111 -4.82 -6.16 -8.39
N LEU A 112 -3.60 -5.65 -8.33
CA LEU A 112 -3.04 -4.70 -9.27
C LEU A 112 -1.80 -5.30 -9.93
N ALA A 113 -1.75 -5.32 -11.26
CA ALA A 113 -0.56 -5.73 -12.01
C ALA A 113 0.50 -4.63 -11.96
N VAL A 114 1.74 -5.02 -11.67
CA VAL A 114 2.92 -4.15 -11.77
C VAL A 114 3.33 -4.07 -13.24
N GLU A 115 3.35 -2.85 -13.79
CA GLU A 115 3.64 -2.59 -15.20
C GLU A 115 4.76 -1.56 -15.36
N GLY A 116 5.35 -1.53 -16.56
CA GLY A 116 6.39 -0.57 -16.93
C GLY A 116 7.57 -0.59 -15.94
N SER A 117 7.97 -1.78 -15.49
CA SER A 117 9.03 -1.97 -14.51
C SER A 117 8.79 -1.20 -13.20
N GLY A 118 7.56 -1.23 -12.69
CA GLY A 118 7.19 -0.59 -11.42
C GLY A 118 6.74 0.87 -11.52
N THR A 119 6.69 1.45 -12.72
CA THR A 119 6.25 2.84 -12.92
C THR A 119 4.73 3.00 -12.87
N ARG A 120 3.98 1.90 -12.98
CA ARG A 120 2.52 1.89 -12.98
C ARG A 120 1.96 0.64 -12.31
N LEU A 121 0.84 0.81 -11.62
CA LEU A 121 -0.04 -0.28 -11.22
C LEU A 121 -1.34 -0.21 -12.02
N ARG A 122 -1.77 -1.35 -12.57
CA ARG A 122 -3.05 -1.47 -13.26
C ARG A 122 -3.97 -2.39 -12.45
N PRO A 123 -5.15 -1.92 -11.98
CA PRO A 123 -6.13 -2.79 -11.35
C PRO A 123 -6.57 -3.93 -12.29
N VAL A 124 -6.71 -5.12 -11.74
CA VAL A 124 -7.02 -6.36 -12.48
C VAL A 124 -8.33 -6.96 -11.99
N ALA A 125 -8.49 -7.09 -10.68
CA ALA A 125 -9.64 -7.75 -10.09
C ALA A 125 -9.84 -7.32 -8.64
N ASP A 126 -11.09 -7.38 -8.18
CA ASP A 126 -11.42 -7.35 -6.77
C ASP A 126 -11.97 -8.71 -6.34
N VAL A 127 -11.66 -9.10 -5.12
CA VAL A 127 -12.12 -10.36 -4.53
C VAL A 127 -12.58 -10.10 -3.09
N PRO A 128 -13.68 -10.70 -2.63
CA PRO A 128 -14.12 -10.57 -1.24
C PRO A 128 -13.00 -11.00 -0.28
N SER A 129 -12.71 -10.21 0.75
CA SER A 129 -11.66 -10.54 1.73
C SER A 129 -11.95 -11.80 2.55
N GLY A 130 -13.23 -12.16 2.68
CA GLY A 130 -13.70 -13.27 3.53
C GLY A 130 -13.95 -12.88 4.99
N GLY A 131 -13.84 -11.61 5.33
CA GLY A 131 -14.11 -11.06 6.67
C GLY A 131 -13.84 -9.57 6.74
N ASP A 132 -14.15 -8.95 7.86
CA ASP A 132 -13.90 -7.51 8.04
C ASP A 132 -12.41 -7.22 8.21
N TRP A 133 -12.00 -6.02 7.81
CA TRP A 133 -10.63 -5.51 7.99
C TRP A 133 -9.56 -6.40 7.34
N PRO A 134 -9.51 -6.44 5.99
CA PRO A 134 -8.60 -7.32 5.27
C PRO A 134 -7.14 -7.09 5.66
N ALA A 135 -6.45 -8.14 6.10
CA ALA A 135 -5.00 -8.19 6.23
C ALA A 135 -4.38 -9.17 5.22
N ILE A 136 -3.18 -8.84 4.76
CA ILE A 136 -2.48 -9.58 3.70
C ILE A 136 -1.18 -10.16 4.25
N THR A 137 -0.99 -11.47 4.07
CA THR A 137 0.27 -12.16 4.42
C THR A 137 0.62 -13.24 3.41
N TRP A 138 1.92 -13.54 3.30
CA TRP A 138 2.47 -14.57 2.42
C TRP A 138 2.98 -15.75 3.24
N SER A 139 2.74 -16.97 2.76
CA SER A 139 3.33 -18.17 3.34
C SER A 139 4.34 -18.82 2.40
N ALA A 140 5.53 -19.06 2.92
CA ALA A 140 6.62 -19.70 2.21
C ALA A 140 6.34 -21.16 1.83
N THR A 141 5.45 -21.87 2.55
CA THR A 141 5.20 -23.30 2.33
C THR A 141 4.24 -23.62 1.20
N ALA A 142 3.51 -22.63 0.67
CA ALA A 142 2.49 -22.87 -0.37
C ALA A 142 2.67 -22.04 -1.65
N GLY A 143 3.66 -21.12 -1.70
CA GLY A 143 3.78 -20.16 -2.81
C GLY A 143 2.50 -19.34 -3.06
N SER A 144 1.59 -19.31 -2.08
CA SER A 144 0.21 -18.83 -2.20
C SER A 144 -0.05 -17.75 -1.15
N MET A 145 -0.82 -16.74 -1.54
CA MET A 145 -1.32 -15.68 -0.65
C MET A 145 -2.30 -16.29 0.36
N TRP A 146 -2.14 -15.97 1.65
CA TRP A 146 -3.17 -16.27 2.64
C TRP A 146 -3.89 -14.98 3.02
N ARG A 147 -5.23 -15.06 3.06
CA ARG A 147 -6.08 -14.00 3.58
C ARG A 147 -6.29 -14.28 5.05
N THR A 148 -5.96 -13.32 5.91
CA THR A 148 -6.32 -13.42 7.32
C THR A 148 -7.31 -12.30 7.62
N SER A 149 -8.55 -12.66 7.94
CA SER A 149 -9.40 -11.82 8.76
C SER A 149 -8.93 -11.94 10.20
N VAL A 150 -8.75 -10.83 10.91
CA VAL A 150 -8.69 -10.89 12.37
C VAL A 150 -10.07 -11.37 12.84
N PRO A 151 -10.18 -12.36 13.76
CA PRO A 151 -11.48 -12.67 14.32
C PRO A 151 -11.95 -11.43 15.08
N THR A 152 -13.14 -10.92 14.75
CA THR A 152 -13.81 -9.95 15.60
C THR A 152 -13.81 -10.50 17.02
N LYS A 153 -13.21 -9.77 17.97
CA LYS A 153 -13.47 -10.02 19.39
C LYS A 153 -14.98 -10.01 19.55
N SER A 154 -15.56 -11.17 19.80
CA SER A 154 -16.95 -11.32 20.21
C SER A 154 -17.22 -10.32 21.32
N GLN A 155 -18.15 -9.37 21.09
CA GLN A 155 -18.70 -8.57 22.17
C GLN A 155 -19.32 -9.53 23.20
N PRO A 156 -19.13 -9.31 24.51
CA PRO A 156 -19.95 -10.01 25.49
C PRO A 156 -21.40 -9.53 25.29
N LEU A 157 -22.31 -10.49 25.10
CA LEU A 157 -23.74 -10.23 25.21
C LEU A 157 -24.02 -9.69 26.62
N HIS A 158 -24.76 -8.59 26.69
CA HIS A 158 -25.34 -8.07 27.93
C HIS A 158 -26.36 -9.04 28.51
#